data_AF-A0A3C0FIL6-F1
#
_entry.id   AF-A0A3C0FIL6-F1
#
_cell.length_a   1.000
_cell.length_b   1.000
_cell.length_c   1.000
_cell.angle_alpha   90.00
_cell.angle_beta   90.00
_cell.angle_gamma   90.00
#
_symmetry.space_group_name_H-M   'P 1'
#
loop_
_entity.id
_entity.type
_entity.pdbx_description
1 polymer ?
#
loop_
_entity_poly.entity_id
_entity_poly.type
_entity_poly.pdbx_seq_one_letter_code
_entity_poly.pdbx_strand_id
1 'polypeptide(L)' 'IGIDPDPENERAIRCYEAIGFVAGREYETAKGPCLLMTLSPPDKRSS' A
#
# COMPACT_ATOMS: atom_id res chain seq x y z
N ILE A 1 -0.96 -9.01 0.28
CA ILE A 1 0.24 -8.57 -0.49
C ILE A 1 0.64 -7.21 0.04
N GLY A 2 1.93 -6.98 0.30
CA GLY A 2 2.46 -5.68 0.76
C GLY A 2 3.35 -5.05 -0.31
N ILE A 3 3.24 -3.74 -0.47
CA ILE A 3 4.09 -2.91 -1.34
C ILE A 3 4.45 -1.63 -0.60
N ASP A 4 5.58 -1.02 -0.95
CA ASP A 4 6.16 0.11 -0.23
C ASP A 4 6.59 1.25 -1.20
N PRO A 5 5.65 1.85 -1.96
CA PRO A 5 5.98 3.00 -2.80
C PRO A 5 6.64 4.13 -1.99
N ASP A 6 7.46 4.91 -2.68
CA ASP A 6 7.92 6.22 -2.20
C ASP A 6 6.70 7.08 -1.83
N PRO A 7 6.63 7.68 -0.63
CA PRO A 7 5.47 8.46 -0.19
C PRO A 7 5.18 9.66 -1.10
N GLU A 8 6.19 10.21 -1.77
CA GLU A 8 6.04 11.34 -2.69
C GLU A 8 5.62 10.89 -4.10
N ASN A 9 5.62 9.59 -4.40
CA ASN A 9 5.20 9.06 -5.69
C ASN A 9 3.67 8.87 -5.76
N GLU A 10 2.95 9.99 -5.77
CA GLU A 10 1.48 9.99 -5.80
C GLU A 10 0.89 9.21 -6.97
N ARG A 11 1.60 9.15 -8.11
CA ARG A 11 1.15 8.39 -9.29
C ARG A 11 1.10 6.90 -8.97
N ALA A 12 2.14 6.36 -8.34
CA ALA A 12 2.18 4.96 -7.95
C ALA A 12 1.09 4.65 -6.91
N ILE A 13 0.96 5.50 -5.89
CA ILE A 13 -0.04 5.37 -4.84
C ILE A 13 -1.46 5.28 -5.44
N ARG A 14 -1.84 6.23 -6.30
CA ARG A 14 -3.15 6.21 -6.96
C ARG A 14 -3.38 4.96 -7.82
N CYS A 15 -2.35 4.47 -8.51
CA CYS A 15 -2.46 3.23 -9.27
C CYS A 15 -2.74 2.02 -8.37
N TYR A 16 -2.11 1.96 -7.19
CA TYR A 16 -2.32 0.87 -6.24
C TYR A 16 -3.67 0.95 -5.54
N GLU A 17 -4.12 2.15 -5.18
CA GLU A 17 -5.48 2.36 -4.64
C GLU A 17 -6.56 1.92 -5.64
N ALA A 18 -6.38 2.22 -6.93
CA ALA A 18 -7.34 1.87 -7.98
C ALA A 18 -7.55 0.35 -8.14
N ILE A 19 -6.58 -0.47 -7.73
CA ILE A 19 -6.67 -1.94 -7.76
C ILE A 19 -6.98 -2.54 -6.38
N GLY A 20 -7.28 -1.70 -5.38
CA GLY A 20 -7.76 -2.11 -4.06
C GLY A 20 -6.69 -2.23 -2.98
N PHE A 21 -5.45 -1.78 -3.20
CA PHE A 21 -4.53 -1.61 -2.08
C PHE A 21 -5.00 -0.49 -1.17
N VAL A 22 -4.79 -0.66 0.12
CA VAL A 22 -5.10 0.34 1.14
C VAL A 22 -3.79 0.91 1.66
N ALA A 23 -3.66 2.24 1.65
CA ALA A 23 -2.53 2.94 2.26
C ALA A 23 -2.56 2.77 3.79
N GLY A 24 -1.45 2.32 4.35
CA GLY A 24 -1.26 2.16 5.78
C GLY A 24 -0.52 3.35 6.37
N ARG A 25 0.65 3.07 6.94
CA ARG A 25 1.52 4.06 7.59
C ARG A 25 2.83 4.21 6.81
N GLU A 26 3.42 5.39 6.88
CA GLU A 26 4.81 5.61 6.46
C GLU A 26 5.80 5.02 7.47
N TYR A 27 6.89 4.45 6.96
CA TYR A 27 7.97 3.85 7.75
C TYR A 27 9.32 4.38 7.29
N GLU A 28 10.18 4.66 8.26
CA GLU A 28 11.60 4.90 8.00
C GLU A 28 12.30 3.58 7.68
N THR A 29 13.01 3.52 6.56
CA THR A 29 13.81 2.36 6.15
C THR A 29 15.27 2.74 5.92
N ALA A 30 16.15 1.75 5.76
CA ALA A 30 17.55 1.98 5.42
C ALA A 30 17.76 2.74 4.09
N LYS A 31 16.72 2.84 3.24
CA LYS A 31 16.77 3.56 1.96
C LYS A 31 16.01 4.90 1.98
N GLY A 32 15.39 5.27 3.11
CA GLY A 32 14.51 6.43 3.23
C GLY A 32 13.07 6.04 3.59
N PRO A 33 12.15 7.02 3.70
CA PRO A 33 10.77 6.78 4.05
C PRO A 33 10.04 6.03 2.94
N CYS A 34 9.12 5.13 3.30
CA CYS A 34 8.23 4.43 2.37
C CYS A 34 6.80 4.38 2.92
N LEU A 35 5.81 4.38 2.02
CA LEU A 35 4.40 4.22 2.39
C LEU A 35 4.00 2.76 2.22
N LEU A 36 3.81 2.03 3.33
CA LEU A 36 3.35 0.65 3.25
C LEU A 36 1.87 0.60 2.85
N MET A 37 1.58 -0.04 1.73
CA MET A 37 0.22 -0.33 1.28
C MET A 37 -0.03 -1.84 1.24
N THR A 38 -1.24 -2.26 1.59
CA THR A 38 -1.61 -3.68 1.64
C THR A 38 -2.87 -3.99 0.84
N LEU A 39 -2.83 -5.08 0.10
CA LEU A 39 -4.00 -5.70 -0.52
C LEU A 39 -4.30 -7.01 0.22
N SER A 40 -5.44 -7.04 0.91
CA SER A 40 -5.98 -8.26 1.51
C SER A 40 -6.78 -9.03 0.47
N PRO A 41 -6.68 -10.38 0.46
CA PRO A 41 -7.63 -11.17 -0.32
C PRO A 41 -9.05 -10.86 0.16
N PRO A 42 -10.07 -10.90 -0.71
CA PRO A 42 -11.46 -10.73 -0.29
C PRO A 42 -11.74 -11.75 0.82
N ASP A 43 -12.18 -11.25 1.97
CA ASP A 43 -12.47 -12.09 3.14
C ASP A 43 -13.41 -13.21 2.71
N LYS A 44 -12.98 -14.47 2.89
CA LYS A 44 -13.86 -15.65 2.74
C LYS A 44 -14.81 -15.80 3.95
N ARG A 45 -15.37 -14.69 4.42
CA ARG A 45 -16.46 -14.59 5.41
C ARG A 45 -17.26 -13.37 4.98
N SER A 46 -18.45 -13.52 4.41
CA SER A 46 -19.59 -14.07 5.15
C SER A 46 -20.56 -14.77 4.20
N SER A 47 -20.94 -15.98 4.61
CA SER A 47 -22.18 -16.66 4.22
C SER A 47 -23.40 -15.93 4.77
#